data_AF-A0A511DMI7-F1
#
_entry.id   AF-A0A511DMI7-F1
#
_cell.length_a   1.000
_cell.length_b   1.000
_cell.length_c   1.000
_cell.angle_alpha   90.00
_cell.angle_beta   90.00
_cell.angle_gamma   90.00
#
_symmetry.space_group_name_H-M   'P 1'
#
loop_
_entity.id
_entity.type
_entity.pdbx_description
1 polymer ?
#
loop_
_entity_poly.entity_id
_entity_poly.type
_entity_poly.pdbx_seq_one_letter_code
_entity_poly.pdbx_strand_id
1 'polypeptide(L)'
;MPDMGTDLTYAKLLETNNYLRQLSDTTYWLCITRTVQESKLFPMNPYMLLSYLNTFYRLPTLLREIDAATPAEELGDRAREVSLKVDTVNAAWGMPAFYLIGREMLMNWGLLGPADAVDDVVDVLDFSRRFNLAYHRNDGHLTNKEFGDRSQFLPERQLQVFESDLHGVTPGDRLHTAATKLIAQLSQYAFLAHCECRIGIHTSGPYNFGENRQLIVRDFFELTEGDYPWLDGIATQLPHANLTIPIVFKDTNFNLMDDWASFEAEPSYDASNIAAVGMYTSDALTDGYVPVGMDSADVLAETMEHYREILNQATADLWKRIAGWSREQMIDAGALVYSSVAKDFAHLAGTYRQSDWFELDDRVQRFKPLMNDEYGRDNLGEMVGLLGFPHQKTNEYSMARYSGLNQNMLTGIPYTVLTDDDFARTAGSTLSGSTSLPPKNGLWTTSQGRLEVDDFNARARDFTPGALTDGNRYLDEEWVKRNYGTERADALYRQTQATSRNLAGRGSGLRRADLP
;
A
#
# COMPACT_ATOMS: atom_id res chain seq x y z
N MET A 1 13.83 -0.63 33.26
CA MET A 1 14.49 -0.98 31.98
C MET A 1 15.49 0.12 31.69
N PRO A 2 16.70 -0.17 31.19
CA PRO A 2 17.61 0.88 30.76
C PRO A 2 16.94 1.64 29.61
N ASP A 3 17.07 2.96 29.66
CA ASP A 3 16.57 3.92 28.68
C ASP A 3 17.09 3.53 27.28
N MET A 4 16.24 2.88 26.46
CA MET A 4 16.51 2.62 25.05
C MET A 4 16.09 3.84 24.22
N GLY A 5 16.48 5.04 24.65
CA GLY A 5 16.35 6.22 23.82
C GLY A 5 17.22 6.02 22.59
N THR A 6 16.66 6.19 21.40
CA THR A 6 17.47 6.30 20.18
C THR A 6 18.48 7.42 20.40
N ASP A 7 19.75 7.18 20.04
CA ASP A 7 20.81 8.21 20.03
C ASP A 7 20.45 9.24 18.94
N LEU A 8 19.54 10.15 19.26
CA LEU A 8 19.06 11.17 18.36
C LEU A 8 20.17 12.18 18.11
N THR A 9 20.75 12.10 16.91
CA THR A 9 21.80 13.04 16.47
C THR A 9 21.20 14.19 15.66
N TYR A 10 21.97 15.28 15.55
CA TYR A 10 21.60 16.39 14.68
C TYR A 10 21.36 15.95 13.22
N ALA A 11 22.20 15.06 12.69
CA ALA A 11 22.04 14.54 11.33
C ALA A 11 20.75 13.72 11.17
N LYS A 12 20.46 12.81 12.11
CA LYS A 12 19.22 12.04 12.09
C LYS A 12 17.99 12.94 12.16
N LEU A 13 18.02 13.96 13.02
CA LEU A 13 16.93 14.93 13.13
C LEU A 13 16.71 15.74 11.83
N LEU A 14 17.80 16.12 11.15
CA LEU A 14 17.73 16.77 9.83
C LEU A 14 17.05 15.87 8.79
N GLU A 15 17.45 14.60 8.72
CA GLU A 15 16.87 13.61 7.82
C GLU A 15 15.38 13.38 8.12
N THR A 16 15.03 13.19 9.39
CA THR A 16 13.65 13.01 9.84
C THR A 16 12.77 14.21 9.47
N ASN A 17 13.22 15.44 9.77
CA ASN A 17 12.46 16.65 9.44
C ASN A 17 12.37 16.92 7.93
N ASN A 18 13.40 16.53 7.15
CA ASN A 18 13.36 16.62 5.70
C ASN A 18 12.26 15.70 5.13
N TYR A 19 12.25 14.43 5.54
CA TYR A 19 11.25 13.48 5.06
C TYR A 19 9.83 13.84 5.53
N LEU A 20 9.68 14.28 6.79
CA LEU A 20 8.41 14.81 7.30
C LEU A 20 7.87 15.96 6.44
N ARG A 21 8.76 16.88 6.01
CA ARG A 21 8.35 18.00 5.15
C ARG A 21 7.89 17.51 3.76
N GLN A 22 8.59 16.54 3.17
CA GLN A 22 8.16 15.93 1.91
C GLN A 22 6.78 15.27 2.05
N LEU A 23 6.56 14.49 3.12
CA LEU A 23 5.26 13.89 3.41
C LEU A 23 4.17 14.94 3.62
N SER A 24 4.48 16.05 4.29
CA SER A 24 3.56 17.18 4.48
C SER A 24 3.14 17.79 3.15
N ASP A 25 4.09 18.05 2.26
CA ASP A 25 3.85 18.64 0.95
C ASP A 25 3.03 17.68 0.07
N THR A 26 3.43 16.41 0.00
CA THR A 26 2.75 15.37 -0.78
C THR A 26 1.33 15.15 -0.28
N THR A 27 1.13 15.03 1.04
CA THR A 27 -0.21 14.85 1.63
C THR A 27 -1.11 16.05 1.35
N TYR A 28 -0.60 17.29 1.48
CA TYR A 28 -1.39 18.47 1.14
C TYR A 28 -1.81 18.46 -0.33
N TRP A 29 -0.85 18.21 -1.24
CA TRP A 29 -1.11 18.17 -2.68
C TRP A 29 -2.19 17.14 -3.03
N LEU A 30 -2.11 15.93 -2.48
CA LEU A 30 -3.10 14.86 -2.70
C LEU A 30 -4.49 15.25 -2.18
N CYS A 31 -4.57 15.95 -1.05
CA CYS A 31 -5.82 16.42 -0.48
C CYS A 31 -6.47 17.55 -1.31
N ILE A 32 -5.70 18.49 -1.85
CA ILE A 32 -6.27 19.65 -2.58
C ILE A 32 -6.60 19.37 -4.05
N THR A 33 -5.89 18.43 -4.69
CA THR A 33 -6.15 18.06 -6.09
C THR A 33 -7.33 17.11 -6.22
N ARG A 34 -7.85 16.60 -5.10
CA ARG A 34 -8.98 15.67 -5.07
C ARG A 34 -10.15 16.23 -4.28
N THR A 35 -11.36 15.87 -4.70
CA THR A 35 -12.58 16.19 -3.97
C THR A 35 -12.67 15.35 -2.70
N VAL A 36 -12.96 16.00 -1.57
CA VAL A 36 -13.37 15.33 -0.33
C VAL A 36 -14.59 14.47 -0.66
N GLN A 37 -14.46 13.16 -0.55
CA GLN A 37 -15.56 12.23 -0.79
C GLN A 37 -16.33 12.04 0.51
N GLU A 38 -17.65 12.16 0.47
CA GLU A 38 -18.49 11.71 1.59
C GLU A 38 -19.03 10.33 1.29
N SER A 39 -18.82 9.40 2.20
CA SER A 39 -19.55 8.15 2.22
C SER A 39 -20.97 8.38 2.75
N LYS A 40 -21.97 7.79 2.10
CA LYS A 40 -23.35 7.75 2.60
C LYS A 40 -23.66 6.47 3.39
N LEU A 41 -22.80 5.46 3.29
CA LEU A 41 -22.96 4.18 3.96
C LEU A 41 -22.19 4.12 5.27
N PHE A 42 -20.95 4.60 5.27
CA PHE A 42 -20.05 4.60 6.40
C PHE A 42 -19.81 6.03 6.92
N PRO A 43 -19.64 6.20 8.24
CA PRO A 43 -19.24 7.47 8.84
C PRO A 43 -17.75 7.74 8.59
N MET A 44 -17.41 8.14 7.36
CA MET A 44 -16.03 8.26 6.88
C MET A 44 -15.17 9.20 7.72
N ASN A 45 -15.62 10.43 7.93
CA ASN A 45 -14.82 11.42 8.65
C ASN A 45 -14.53 10.96 10.10
N PRO A 46 -15.52 10.48 10.87
CA PRO A 46 -15.27 9.84 12.17
C PRO A 46 -14.24 8.72 12.15
N TYR A 47 -14.37 7.76 11.24
CA TYR A 47 -13.50 6.60 11.25
C TYR A 47 -12.07 6.94 10.81
N MET A 48 -11.89 7.91 9.90
CA MET A 48 -10.57 8.34 9.46
C MET A 48 -9.81 9.03 10.59
N LEU A 49 -10.48 9.88 11.36
CA LEU A 49 -9.85 10.53 12.51
C LEU A 49 -9.44 9.50 13.58
N LEU A 50 -10.27 8.50 13.84
CA LEU A 50 -9.93 7.42 14.76
C LEU A 50 -8.80 6.53 14.24
N SER A 51 -8.73 6.29 12.93
CA SER A 51 -7.65 5.50 12.34
C SER A 51 -6.30 6.19 12.49
N TYR A 52 -6.23 7.51 12.32
CA TYR A 52 -5.01 8.27 12.51
C TYR A 52 -4.52 8.20 13.96
N LEU A 53 -5.43 8.36 14.94
CA LEU A 53 -5.09 8.19 16.35
C LEU A 53 -4.64 6.75 16.65
N ASN A 54 -5.31 5.74 16.10
CA ASN A 54 -4.93 4.34 16.28
C ASN A 54 -3.55 4.04 15.71
N THR A 55 -3.25 4.60 14.53
CA THR A 55 -1.94 4.49 13.90
C THR A 55 -0.86 5.15 14.78
N PHE A 56 -1.11 6.38 15.28
CA PHE A 56 -0.18 7.08 16.17
C PHE A 56 0.19 6.23 17.40
N TYR A 57 -0.80 5.63 18.04
CA TYR A 57 -0.60 4.92 19.30
C TYR A 57 -0.03 3.50 19.16
N ARG A 58 -0.26 2.82 18.04
CA ARG A 58 0.10 1.40 17.86
C ARG A 58 1.31 1.19 16.96
N LEU A 59 1.44 1.97 15.88
CA LEU A 59 2.40 1.72 14.81
C LEU A 59 3.86 1.67 15.27
N PRO A 60 4.38 2.55 16.15
CA PRO A 60 5.80 2.53 16.52
C PRO A 60 6.22 1.19 17.16
N THR A 61 5.38 0.63 18.02
CA THR A 61 5.63 -0.67 18.66
C THR A 61 5.63 -1.80 17.63
N LEU A 62 4.65 -1.80 16.73
CA LEU A 62 4.51 -2.84 15.71
C LEU A 62 5.66 -2.80 14.70
N LEU A 63 6.07 -1.61 14.25
CA LEU A 63 7.20 -1.46 13.32
C LEU A 63 8.53 -1.86 13.96
N ARG A 64 8.77 -1.56 15.23
CA ARG A 64 9.97 -2.02 15.93
C ARG A 64 10.07 -3.53 15.98
N GLU A 65 8.96 -4.22 16.21
CA GLU A 65 8.93 -5.69 16.19
C GLU A 65 9.17 -6.25 14.78
N ILE A 66 8.50 -5.68 13.77
CA ILE A 66 8.66 -6.05 12.37
C ILE A 66 10.12 -5.88 11.94
N ASP A 67 10.70 -4.69 12.16
CA ASP A 67 12.05 -4.34 11.73
C ASP A 67 13.13 -5.18 12.45
N ALA A 68 12.86 -5.58 13.70
CA ALA A 68 13.71 -6.50 14.44
C ALA A 68 13.69 -7.94 13.86
N ALA A 69 12.57 -8.36 13.27
CA ALA A 69 12.45 -9.66 12.61
C ALA A 69 12.99 -9.62 11.17
N THR A 70 12.61 -8.62 10.40
CA THR A 70 13.01 -8.41 9.01
C THR A 70 13.22 -6.92 8.75
N PRO A 71 14.45 -6.46 8.45
CA PRO A 71 14.72 -5.04 8.23
C PRO A 71 13.88 -4.43 7.10
N ALA A 72 13.49 -3.16 7.26
CA ALA A 72 12.68 -2.41 6.28
C ALA A 72 13.22 -2.48 4.83
N GLU A 73 14.55 -2.46 4.65
CA GLU A 73 15.18 -2.58 3.34
C GLU A 73 14.91 -3.94 2.69
N GLU A 74 14.91 -5.02 3.48
CA GLU A 74 14.58 -6.35 2.98
C GLU A 74 13.10 -6.48 2.65
N LEU A 75 12.23 -5.88 3.46
CA LEU A 75 10.80 -5.81 3.16
C LEU A 75 10.54 -5.03 1.86
N GLY A 76 11.27 -3.94 1.63
CA GLY A 76 11.22 -3.18 0.37
C GLY A 76 11.71 -3.99 -0.82
N ASP A 77 12.80 -4.74 -0.68
CA ASP A 77 13.28 -5.65 -1.72
C ASP A 77 12.27 -6.78 -2.01
N ARG A 78 11.61 -7.34 -0.99
CA ARG A 78 10.55 -8.38 -1.13
C ARG A 78 9.31 -7.82 -1.83
N ALA A 79 8.87 -6.63 -1.45
CA ALA A 79 7.68 -6.00 -2.01
C ALA A 79 7.80 -5.67 -3.51
N ARG A 80 9.02 -5.61 -4.07
CA ARG A 80 9.22 -5.44 -5.52
C ARG A 80 8.95 -6.71 -6.33
N GLU A 81 8.94 -7.86 -5.68
CA GLU A 81 8.83 -9.18 -6.32
C GLU A 81 7.39 -9.70 -6.32
N VAL A 82 6.51 -9.14 -5.51
CA VAL A 82 5.13 -9.58 -5.33
C VAL A 82 4.21 -8.38 -5.12
N SER A 83 2.94 -8.50 -5.50
CA SER A 83 1.90 -7.54 -5.14
C SER A 83 1.24 -7.93 -3.80
N LEU A 84 1.39 -7.04 -2.82
CA LEU A 84 0.77 -7.05 -1.48
C LEU A 84 0.33 -5.61 -1.15
N LYS A 85 -0.37 -5.40 -0.02
CA LYS A 85 -0.60 -4.03 0.49
C LYS A 85 0.67 -3.39 1.07
N VAL A 86 1.84 -3.97 0.83
CA VAL A 86 3.13 -3.31 1.00
C VAL A 86 3.45 -2.59 -0.32
N ASP A 87 2.72 -1.52 -0.58
CA ASP A 87 2.71 -0.80 -1.87
C ASP A 87 2.86 0.72 -1.68
N THR A 88 2.73 1.49 -2.76
CA THR A 88 2.83 2.95 -2.69
C THR A 88 1.74 3.58 -1.80
N VAL A 89 0.49 3.13 -1.88
CA VAL A 89 -0.62 3.74 -1.13
C VAL A 89 -0.48 3.46 0.36
N ASN A 90 -0.25 2.20 0.70
CA ASN A 90 -0.37 1.69 2.05
C ASN A 90 0.95 1.86 2.82
N ALA A 91 2.08 1.46 2.22
CA ALA A 91 3.38 1.48 2.89
C ALA A 91 4.17 2.76 2.61
N ALA A 92 4.26 3.21 1.35
CA ALA A 92 5.09 4.38 1.01
C ALA A 92 4.53 5.69 1.56
N TRP A 93 3.22 5.93 1.39
CA TRP A 93 2.54 7.13 1.86
C TRP A 93 1.67 6.90 3.11
N GLY A 94 0.75 5.93 3.06
CA GLY A 94 -0.31 5.76 4.06
C GLY A 94 0.22 5.58 5.47
N MET A 95 1.10 4.60 5.68
CA MET A 95 1.71 4.31 6.98
C MET A 95 2.32 5.56 7.66
N PRO A 96 3.33 6.24 7.07
CA PRO A 96 3.96 7.38 7.75
C PRO A 96 3.03 8.59 7.82
N ALA A 97 2.20 8.84 6.80
CA ALA A 97 1.29 9.97 6.81
C ALA A 97 0.20 9.82 7.88
N PHE A 98 -0.44 8.64 8.00
CA PHE A 98 -1.50 8.40 8.98
C PHE A 98 -1.00 8.52 10.41
N TYR A 99 0.23 8.04 10.67
CA TYR A 99 0.90 8.24 11.95
C TYR A 99 1.11 9.73 12.27
N LEU A 100 1.68 10.49 11.33
CA LEU A 100 1.95 11.92 11.53
C LEU A 100 0.67 12.76 11.63
N ILE A 101 -0.39 12.39 10.90
CA ILE A 101 -1.70 13.04 11.00
C ILE A 101 -2.33 12.78 12.37
N GLY A 102 -2.21 11.57 12.92
CA GLY A 102 -2.67 11.27 14.28
C GLY A 102 -1.91 12.07 15.34
N ARG A 103 -0.60 12.27 15.14
CA ARG A 103 0.20 13.17 15.96
C ARG A 103 -0.28 14.62 15.87
N GLU A 104 -0.55 15.10 14.65
CA GLU A 104 -1.05 16.45 14.39
C GLU A 104 -2.41 16.70 15.07
N MET A 105 -3.29 15.71 15.11
CA MET A 105 -4.54 15.79 15.87
C MET A 105 -4.31 16.05 17.35
N LEU A 106 -3.45 15.25 17.99
CA LEU A 106 -3.20 15.34 19.42
C LEU A 106 -2.50 16.66 19.79
N MET A 107 -1.62 17.18 18.92
CA MET A 107 -1.04 18.52 19.10
C MET A 107 -2.12 19.60 19.02
N ASN A 108 -3.01 19.54 18.04
CA ASN A 108 -4.09 20.53 17.89
C ASN A 108 -5.13 20.47 19.01
N TRP A 109 -5.22 19.37 19.75
CA TRP A 109 -5.98 19.27 21.00
C TRP A 109 -5.21 19.71 22.26
N GLY A 110 -3.94 20.10 22.12
CA GLY A 110 -3.07 20.47 23.23
C GLY A 110 -2.67 19.30 24.13
N LEU A 111 -2.79 18.06 23.63
CA LEU A 111 -2.40 16.85 24.36
C LEU A 111 -0.93 16.49 24.16
N LEU A 112 -0.31 16.98 23.08
CA LEU A 112 1.11 16.82 22.78
C LEU A 112 1.72 18.18 22.44
N GLY A 113 2.98 18.35 22.83
CA GLY A 113 3.88 19.35 22.25
C GLY A 113 4.64 18.80 21.04
N PRO A 114 5.24 19.68 20.21
CA PRO A 114 6.03 19.26 19.05
C PRO A 114 7.30 18.45 19.37
N ALA A 115 7.72 18.38 20.63
CA ALA A 115 8.85 17.54 21.08
C ALA A 115 8.41 16.14 21.52
N ASP A 116 7.13 15.93 21.83
CA ASP A 116 6.65 14.65 22.33
C ASP A 116 6.66 13.55 21.26
N ALA A 117 6.85 12.33 21.75
CA ALA A 117 6.99 11.09 21.01
C ALA A 117 8.16 11.09 19.99
N VAL A 118 9.19 11.91 20.20
CA VAL A 118 10.29 12.08 19.24
C VAL A 118 10.95 10.76 18.81
N ASP A 119 11.15 9.82 19.73
CA ASP A 119 11.77 8.52 19.41
C ASP A 119 10.87 7.70 18.49
N ASP A 120 9.57 7.68 18.78
CA ASP A 120 8.58 6.98 17.96
C ASP A 120 8.45 7.62 16.56
N VAL A 121 8.49 8.96 16.47
CA VAL A 121 8.45 9.67 15.18
C VAL A 121 9.70 9.34 14.34
N VAL A 122 10.87 9.32 14.97
CA VAL A 122 12.13 8.99 14.30
C VAL A 122 12.13 7.53 13.84
N ASP A 123 11.66 6.60 14.68
CA ASP A 123 11.57 5.18 14.34
C ASP A 123 10.64 4.93 13.14
N VAL A 124 9.43 5.51 13.15
CA VAL A 124 8.45 5.37 12.05
C VAL A 124 9.01 5.95 10.74
N LEU A 125 9.58 7.15 10.80
CA LEU A 125 10.07 7.82 9.59
C LEU A 125 11.36 7.21 9.05
N ASP A 126 12.23 6.68 9.91
CA ASP A 126 13.40 5.96 9.45
C ASP A 126 13.04 4.62 8.82
N PHE A 127 12.15 3.83 9.44
CA PHE A 127 11.63 2.61 8.84
C PHE A 127 11.04 2.88 7.46
N SER A 128 10.15 3.87 7.37
CA SER A 128 9.50 4.24 6.12
C SER A 128 10.50 4.72 5.06
N ARG A 129 11.51 5.52 5.43
CA ARG A 129 12.56 5.99 4.51
C ARG A 129 13.41 4.82 3.98
N ARG A 130 13.86 3.91 4.85
CA ARG A 130 14.64 2.73 4.46
C ARG A 130 13.86 1.81 3.53
N PHE A 131 12.59 1.55 3.85
CA PHE A 131 11.67 0.81 2.99
C PHE A 131 11.56 1.47 1.60
N ASN A 132 11.24 2.76 1.55
CA ASN A 132 10.99 3.48 0.30
C ASN A 132 12.22 3.51 -0.61
N LEU A 133 13.43 3.69 -0.06
CA LEU A 133 14.67 3.65 -0.83
C LEU A 133 14.93 2.27 -1.46
N ALA A 134 14.58 1.18 -0.75
CA ALA A 134 14.69 -0.17 -1.29
C ALA A 134 13.61 -0.46 -2.33
N TYR A 135 12.36 -0.07 -2.05
CA TYR A 135 11.21 -0.30 -2.93
C TYR A 135 11.31 0.48 -4.26
N HIS A 136 11.76 1.74 -4.23
CA HIS A 136 11.94 2.60 -5.40
C HIS A 136 13.40 2.62 -5.91
N ARG A 137 14.21 1.62 -5.58
CA ARG A 137 15.65 1.60 -5.93
C ARG A 137 15.96 1.71 -7.44
N ASN A 138 14.98 1.48 -8.31
CA ASN A 138 15.13 1.63 -9.76
C ASN A 138 15.33 3.10 -10.17
N ASP A 139 14.73 4.03 -9.43
CA ASP A 139 14.79 5.47 -9.74
C ASP A 139 15.46 6.29 -8.62
N GLY A 140 15.54 5.74 -7.40
CA GLY A 140 16.25 6.34 -6.27
C GLY A 140 15.49 7.43 -5.51
N HIS A 141 14.20 7.61 -5.75
CA HIS A 141 13.36 8.57 -5.03
C HIS A 141 12.60 7.92 -3.88
N LEU A 142 12.06 8.73 -2.96
CA LEU A 142 11.27 8.22 -1.83
C LEU A 142 9.79 8.09 -2.15
N THR A 143 9.30 8.85 -3.13
CA THR A 143 7.87 8.96 -3.45
C THR A 143 7.67 9.04 -4.96
N ASN A 144 6.47 8.68 -5.42
CA ASN A 144 6.11 8.84 -6.82
C ASN A 144 6.18 10.32 -7.23
N LYS A 145 5.86 11.23 -6.31
CA LYS A 145 5.92 12.67 -6.57
C LYS A 145 7.29 13.14 -6.97
N GLU A 146 8.33 12.65 -6.30
CA GLU A 146 9.72 12.97 -6.62
C GLU A 146 10.14 12.39 -7.98
N PHE A 147 9.58 11.25 -8.38
CA PHE A 147 9.82 10.64 -9.69
C PHE A 147 8.89 11.16 -10.81
N GLY A 148 8.37 12.38 -10.65
CA GLY A 148 7.52 13.03 -11.65
C GLY A 148 6.14 12.38 -11.78
N ASP A 149 5.57 11.99 -10.65
CA ASP A 149 4.26 11.35 -10.53
C ASP A 149 4.21 10.00 -11.27
N ARG A 150 5.20 9.14 -11.01
CA ARG A 150 5.32 7.79 -11.60
C ARG A 150 5.56 6.74 -10.53
N SER A 151 4.93 5.59 -10.66
CA SER A 151 5.08 4.42 -9.78
C SER A 151 5.76 3.28 -10.53
N GLN A 152 7.08 3.36 -10.78
CA GLN A 152 7.81 2.38 -11.59
C GLN A 152 8.81 1.54 -10.78
N PHE A 153 8.30 0.67 -9.91
CA PHE A 153 9.14 -0.20 -9.07
C PHE A 153 9.45 -1.56 -9.69
N LEU A 154 8.69 -2.01 -10.70
CA LEU A 154 8.89 -3.33 -11.30
C LEU A 154 10.24 -3.41 -12.05
N PRO A 155 11.01 -4.48 -11.84
CA PRO A 155 12.30 -4.67 -12.51
C PRO A 155 12.13 -5.07 -13.99
N GLU A 156 13.17 -4.89 -14.80
CA GLU A 156 13.13 -5.19 -16.24
C GLU A 156 12.71 -6.64 -16.50
N ARG A 157 13.30 -7.59 -15.77
CA ARG A 157 12.99 -9.02 -15.91
C ARG A 157 11.50 -9.35 -15.77
N GLN A 158 10.78 -8.65 -14.90
CA GLN A 158 9.34 -8.85 -14.73
C GLN A 158 8.55 -8.18 -15.85
N LEU A 159 8.96 -6.98 -16.26
CA LEU A 159 8.35 -6.26 -17.37
C LEU A 159 8.50 -7.02 -18.70
N GLN A 160 9.62 -7.70 -18.93
CA GLN A 160 9.81 -8.57 -20.10
C GLN A 160 8.85 -9.78 -20.09
N VAL A 161 8.63 -10.40 -18.93
CA VAL A 161 7.63 -11.49 -18.79
C VAL A 161 6.25 -10.98 -19.13
N PHE A 162 5.83 -9.84 -18.56
CA PHE A 162 4.56 -9.24 -18.93
C PHE A 162 4.50 -8.95 -20.44
N GLU A 163 5.48 -8.22 -20.99
CA GLU A 163 5.50 -7.89 -22.41
C GLU A 163 5.36 -9.10 -23.33
N SER A 164 6.01 -10.20 -22.98
CA SER A 164 5.97 -11.40 -23.77
C SER A 164 4.69 -12.23 -23.60
N ASP A 165 4.03 -12.19 -22.44
CA ASP A 165 2.97 -13.16 -22.11
C ASP A 165 1.55 -12.60 -22.17
N LEU A 166 1.37 -11.28 -22.18
CA LEU A 166 0.02 -10.71 -22.26
C LEU A 166 -0.69 -11.12 -23.57
N HIS A 167 -1.99 -11.36 -23.46
CA HIS A 167 -2.82 -11.66 -24.61
C HIS A 167 -3.29 -10.36 -25.26
N GLY A 168 -3.00 -10.20 -26.54
CA GLY A 168 -3.52 -9.09 -27.34
C GLY A 168 -5.05 -9.15 -27.42
N VAL A 169 -5.68 -7.98 -27.37
CA VAL A 169 -7.15 -7.85 -27.46
C VAL A 169 -7.56 -6.77 -28.46
N THR A 170 -8.77 -6.92 -28.98
CA THR A 170 -9.47 -5.92 -29.78
C THR A 170 -10.75 -5.51 -29.05
N PRO A 171 -11.12 -4.22 -29.07
CA PRO A 171 -12.35 -3.76 -28.42
C PRO A 171 -13.58 -4.57 -28.84
N GLY A 172 -14.29 -5.12 -27.85
CA GLY A 172 -15.49 -5.92 -28.06
C GLY A 172 -15.26 -7.42 -28.30
N ASP A 173 -14.01 -7.89 -28.36
CA ASP A 173 -13.76 -9.33 -28.30
C ASP A 173 -14.09 -9.90 -26.89
N ARG A 174 -14.09 -11.23 -26.77
CA ARG A 174 -14.50 -11.91 -25.54
C ARG A 174 -13.57 -11.56 -24.37
N LEU A 175 -12.25 -11.61 -24.59
CA LEU A 175 -11.27 -11.35 -23.53
C LEU A 175 -11.29 -9.88 -23.10
N HIS A 176 -11.36 -8.95 -24.05
CA HIS A 176 -11.55 -7.52 -23.82
C HIS A 176 -12.77 -7.25 -22.93
N THR A 177 -13.90 -7.87 -23.28
CA THR A 177 -15.15 -7.73 -22.54
C THR A 177 -15.05 -8.34 -21.15
N ALA A 178 -14.45 -9.52 -21.02
CA ALA A 178 -14.25 -10.21 -19.74
C ALA A 178 -13.36 -9.38 -18.79
N ALA A 179 -12.22 -8.89 -19.28
CA ALA A 179 -11.29 -8.07 -18.52
C ALA A 179 -11.93 -6.76 -18.04
N THR A 180 -12.58 -6.02 -18.94
CA THR A 180 -13.25 -4.75 -18.60
C THR A 180 -14.32 -4.96 -17.51
N LYS A 181 -15.12 -6.02 -17.63
CA LYS A 181 -16.17 -6.34 -16.64
C LYS A 181 -15.61 -6.83 -15.32
N LEU A 182 -14.55 -7.64 -15.32
CA LEU A 182 -13.91 -8.10 -14.09
C LEU A 182 -13.27 -6.94 -13.33
N ILE A 183 -12.51 -6.07 -14.00
CA ILE A 183 -11.86 -4.90 -13.38
C ILE A 183 -12.90 -3.98 -12.72
N ALA A 184 -14.04 -3.77 -13.38
CA ALA A 184 -15.15 -2.99 -12.81
C ALA A 184 -15.73 -3.67 -11.56
N GLN A 185 -15.99 -4.98 -11.62
CA GLN A 185 -16.51 -5.76 -10.48
C GLN A 185 -15.53 -5.78 -9.31
N LEU A 186 -14.24 -6.00 -9.57
CA LEU A 186 -13.17 -5.98 -8.57
C LEU A 186 -13.09 -4.61 -7.89
N SER A 187 -13.17 -3.52 -8.67
CA SER A 187 -13.13 -2.16 -8.11
C SER A 187 -14.32 -1.90 -7.18
N GLN A 188 -15.52 -2.33 -7.56
CA GLN A 188 -16.72 -2.19 -6.71
C GLN A 188 -16.65 -3.07 -5.45
N TYR A 189 -16.24 -4.33 -5.61
CA TYR A 189 -16.11 -5.26 -4.49
C TYR A 189 -15.04 -4.79 -3.50
N ALA A 190 -13.83 -4.46 -3.99
CA ALA A 190 -12.73 -4.01 -3.16
C ALA A 190 -13.11 -2.73 -2.38
N PHE A 191 -13.80 -1.79 -3.02
CA PHE A 191 -14.29 -0.58 -2.37
C PHE A 191 -15.22 -0.91 -1.18
N LEU A 192 -16.17 -1.83 -1.37
CA LEU A 192 -17.07 -2.25 -0.29
C LEU A 192 -16.35 -3.07 0.80
N ALA A 193 -15.49 -4.01 0.40
CA ALA A 193 -14.69 -4.86 1.29
C ALA A 193 -13.79 -4.05 2.23
N HIS A 194 -13.38 -2.86 1.78
CA HIS A 194 -12.58 -1.91 2.53
C HIS A 194 -13.39 -0.71 3.04
N CYS A 195 -14.68 -0.88 3.34
CA CYS A 195 -15.52 0.14 3.98
C CYS A 195 -15.60 1.48 3.22
N GLU A 196 -15.78 1.41 1.90
CA GLU A 196 -15.77 2.54 0.97
C GLU A 196 -14.42 3.28 0.92
N CYS A 197 -13.34 2.50 1.03
CA CYS A 197 -11.97 2.97 0.86
C CYS A 197 -11.30 2.31 -0.37
N ARG A 198 -10.35 3.03 -0.98
CA ARG A 198 -9.57 2.55 -2.12
C ARG A 198 -8.27 1.84 -1.74
N ILE A 199 -7.94 1.65 -0.46
CA ILE A 199 -6.67 1.02 -0.04
C ILE A 199 -6.52 -0.46 -0.45
N GLY A 200 -7.61 -1.11 -0.86
CA GLY A 200 -7.60 -2.45 -1.45
C GLY A 200 -7.27 -2.48 -2.94
N ILE A 201 -6.94 -1.33 -3.53
CA ILE A 201 -6.67 -1.16 -4.96
C ILE A 201 -5.39 -0.36 -5.11
N HIS A 202 -4.48 -0.87 -5.93
CA HIS A 202 -3.25 -0.18 -6.26
C HIS A 202 -3.04 -0.18 -7.78
N THR A 203 -2.39 0.87 -8.28
CA THR A 203 -1.99 0.99 -9.68
C THR A 203 -0.55 1.44 -9.76
N SER A 204 0.26 0.73 -10.56
CA SER A 204 1.64 1.12 -10.87
C SER A 204 1.86 1.38 -12.35
N GLY A 205 2.93 2.11 -12.67
CA GLY A 205 3.31 2.57 -13.99
C GLY A 205 3.33 4.11 -14.10
N PRO A 206 3.14 4.66 -15.30
CA PRO A 206 3.14 3.93 -16.58
C PRO A 206 4.51 3.33 -16.87
N TYR A 207 4.56 2.12 -17.41
CA TYR A 207 5.78 1.54 -17.96
C TYR A 207 5.79 1.75 -19.48
N ASN A 208 6.95 2.08 -20.04
CA ASN A 208 7.09 2.26 -21.48
C ASN A 208 6.88 0.93 -22.21
N PHE A 209 5.81 0.84 -22.99
CA PHE A 209 5.45 -0.37 -23.71
C PHE A 209 5.64 -0.30 -25.24
N GLY A 210 6.48 0.64 -25.71
CA GLY A 210 6.86 0.75 -27.13
C GLY A 210 5.70 1.20 -28.01
N GLU A 211 5.96 1.57 -29.27
CA GLU A 211 4.91 1.86 -30.26
C GLU A 211 3.75 2.77 -29.79
N ASN A 212 4.03 3.82 -29.00
CA ASN A 212 3.02 4.68 -28.39
C ASN A 212 2.04 3.96 -27.45
N ARG A 213 2.53 2.92 -26.76
CA ARG A 213 1.80 2.14 -25.76
C ARG A 213 2.40 2.31 -24.38
N GLN A 214 1.55 2.23 -23.37
CA GLN A 214 1.94 2.26 -21.97
C GLN A 214 1.28 1.10 -21.23
N LEU A 215 2.04 0.48 -20.34
CA LEU A 215 1.56 -0.55 -19.43
C LEU A 215 1.25 0.09 -18.09
N ILE A 216 0.08 -0.20 -17.54
CA ILE A 216 -0.19 -0.03 -16.11
C ILE A 216 -0.43 -1.40 -15.49
N VAL A 217 -0.15 -1.54 -14.20
CA VAL A 217 -0.43 -2.76 -13.45
C VAL A 217 -1.44 -2.44 -12.36
N ARG A 218 -2.59 -3.11 -12.40
CA ARG A 218 -3.69 -2.93 -11.46
C ARG A 218 -3.71 -4.08 -10.46
N ASP A 219 -3.48 -3.78 -9.20
CA ASP A 219 -3.53 -4.76 -8.11
C ASP A 219 -4.82 -4.61 -7.30
N PHE A 220 -5.36 -5.74 -6.87
CA PHE A 220 -6.54 -5.85 -6.01
C PHE A 220 -6.24 -6.83 -4.88
N PHE A 221 -6.44 -6.39 -3.65
CA PHE A 221 -6.01 -7.11 -2.46
C PHE A 221 -7.20 -7.57 -1.61
N GLU A 222 -6.96 -8.60 -0.79
CA GLU A 222 -7.90 -9.08 0.23
C GLU A 222 -9.29 -9.41 -0.33
N LEU A 223 -9.31 -10.13 -1.44
CA LEU A 223 -10.52 -10.44 -2.21
C LEU A 223 -11.41 -11.53 -1.58
N THR A 224 -10.92 -12.21 -0.55
CA THR A 224 -11.59 -13.33 0.11
C THR A 224 -11.16 -13.41 1.59
N GLU A 225 -11.46 -14.49 2.28
CA GLU A 225 -11.05 -14.71 3.67
C GLU A 225 -9.55 -14.47 3.86
N GLY A 226 -9.23 -13.48 4.70
CA GLY A 226 -7.87 -12.99 4.95
C GLY A 226 -7.85 -12.34 6.32
N ASP A 227 -7.42 -11.08 6.43
CA ASP A 227 -7.32 -10.41 7.73
C ASP A 227 -8.65 -9.83 8.23
N TYR A 228 -9.51 -9.38 7.32
CA TYR A 228 -10.75 -8.70 7.67
C TYR A 228 -11.79 -9.69 8.23
N PRO A 229 -12.21 -9.57 9.51
CA PRO A 229 -13.18 -10.49 10.11
C PRO A 229 -14.52 -10.52 9.37
N TRP A 230 -14.90 -9.42 8.73
CA TRP A 230 -16.14 -9.34 7.94
C TRP A 230 -16.03 -9.97 6.56
N LEU A 231 -14.86 -10.46 6.15
CA LEU A 231 -14.71 -11.31 4.96
C LEU A 231 -14.76 -12.80 5.29
N ASP A 232 -14.85 -13.19 6.58
CA ASP A 232 -15.04 -14.59 6.97
C ASP A 232 -16.31 -15.18 6.32
N GLY A 233 -16.15 -16.25 5.54
CA GLY A 233 -17.19 -16.89 4.74
C GLY A 233 -17.60 -16.14 3.46
N ILE A 234 -16.94 -15.03 3.11
CA ILE A 234 -17.22 -14.26 1.89
C ILE A 234 -16.20 -14.60 0.81
N ALA A 235 -16.66 -14.77 -0.43
CA ALA A 235 -15.84 -15.05 -1.61
C ALA A 235 -14.90 -16.26 -1.48
N THR A 236 -15.22 -17.25 -0.63
CA THR A 236 -14.36 -18.43 -0.35
C THR A 236 -14.12 -19.35 -1.55
N GLN A 237 -14.85 -19.13 -2.65
CA GLN A 237 -14.65 -19.81 -3.92
C GLN A 237 -13.53 -19.18 -4.76
N LEU A 238 -13.09 -17.96 -4.45
CA LEU A 238 -11.89 -17.39 -5.07
C LEU A 238 -10.66 -18.12 -4.52
N PRO A 239 -9.77 -18.64 -5.40
CA PRO A 239 -8.60 -19.39 -4.96
C PRO A 239 -7.46 -18.49 -4.46
N HIS A 240 -7.53 -17.18 -4.71
CA HIS A 240 -6.47 -16.23 -4.41
C HIS A 240 -7.04 -15.01 -3.70
N ALA A 241 -6.30 -14.51 -2.70
CA ALA A 241 -6.63 -13.28 -1.99
C ALA A 241 -6.27 -12.03 -2.80
N ASN A 242 -5.28 -12.13 -3.69
CA ASN A 242 -4.79 -10.99 -4.46
C ASN A 242 -4.82 -11.29 -5.96
N LEU A 243 -5.14 -10.29 -6.78
CA LEU A 243 -5.05 -10.36 -8.24
C LEU A 243 -4.27 -9.15 -8.77
N THR A 244 -3.37 -9.42 -9.70
CA THR A 244 -2.58 -8.43 -10.44
C THR A 244 -2.95 -8.50 -11.92
N ILE A 245 -3.38 -7.36 -12.47
CA ILE A 245 -3.88 -7.24 -13.84
C ILE A 245 -3.02 -6.22 -14.58
N PRO A 246 -1.96 -6.65 -15.28
CA PRO A 246 -1.24 -5.81 -16.25
C PRO A 246 -2.13 -5.51 -17.46
N ILE A 247 -2.19 -4.23 -17.84
CA ILE A 247 -3.04 -3.72 -18.92
C ILE A 247 -2.21 -2.78 -19.79
N VAL A 248 -2.12 -3.12 -21.08
CA VAL A 248 -1.45 -2.26 -22.07
C VAL A 248 -2.48 -1.39 -22.75
N PHE A 249 -2.26 -0.09 -22.72
CA PHE A 249 -3.04 0.90 -23.45
C PHE A 249 -2.25 1.39 -24.65
N LYS A 250 -2.93 1.57 -25.79
CA LYS A 250 -2.42 2.31 -26.96
C LYS A 250 -3.03 3.72 -26.98
N ASP A 251 -2.30 4.68 -27.52
CA ASP A 251 -2.80 6.04 -27.74
C ASP A 251 -3.32 6.71 -26.45
N THR A 252 -2.70 6.37 -25.33
CA THR A 252 -3.01 6.90 -23.99
C THR A 252 -1.69 7.22 -23.29
N ASN A 253 -1.55 8.43 -22.77
CA ASN A 253 -0.40 8.82 -21.97
C ASN A 253 -0.85 9.10 -20.54
N PHE A 254 -0.57 8.17 -19.62
CA PHE A 254 -0.75 8.35 -18.19
C PHE A 254 0.30 9.34 -17.67
N ASN A 255 -0.08 10.60 -17.55
CA ASN A 255 0.81 11.67 -17.12
C ASN A 255 0.87 11.84 -15.60
N LEU A 256 -0.01 11.14 -14.85
CA LEU A 256 -0.03 11.10 -13.40
C LEU A 256 -0.23 9.65 -12.93
N MET A 257 0.61 9.20 -12.01
CA MET A 257 0.45 8.00 -11.18
C MET A 257 0.97 8.33 -9.78
N ASP A 258 0.09 8.88 -8.94
CA ASP A 258 0.46 9.53 -7.69
C ASP A 258 0.68 8.55 -6.52
N ASP A 259 1.02 9.09 -5.34
CA ASP A 259 1.23 8.30 -4.12
C ASP A 259 -0.07 7.70 -3.53
N TRP A 260 -1.25 8.03 -4.07
CA TRP A 260 -2.52 7.32 -3.81
C TRP A 260 -2.82 6.27 -4.89
N ALA A 261 -1.79 5.92 -5.68
CA ALA A 261 -1.83 4.98 -6.80
C ALA A 261 -3.02 5.22 -7.74
N SER A 262 -3.37 6.50 -7.85
CA SER A 262 -4.42 7.00 -8.70
C SER A 262 -3.76 7.64 -9.91
N PHE A 263 -4.47 7.62 -11.03
CA PHE A 263 -3.89 8.03 -12.30
C PHE A 263 -4.78 8.95 -13.09
N GLU A 264 -4.13 9.78 -13.89
CA GLU A 264 -4.74 10.61 -14.94
C GLU A 264 -4.01 10.33 -16.25
N ALA A 265 -4.73 10.54 -17.35
CA ALA A 265 -4.20 10.33 -18.69
C ALA A 265 -4.69 11.39 -19.66
N GLU A 266 -3.82 11.72 -20.62
CA GLU A 266 -4.11 12.62 -21.73
C GLU A 266 -3.75 11.97 -23.07
N PRO A 267 -4.72 11.76 -24.00
CA PRO A 267 -6.16 11.93 -23.81
C PRO A 267 -6.71 11.01 -22.70
N SER A 268 -7.91 11.30 -22.21
CA SER A 268 -8.59 10.44 -21.23
C SER A 268 -8.59 8.98 -21.71
N TYR A 269 -8.22 8.06 -20.81
CA TYR A 269 -8.20 6.64 -21.14
C TYR A 269 -9.62 6.14 -21.44
N ASP A 270 -9.74 5.23 -22.41
CA ASP A 270 -10.99 4.53 -22.73
C ASP A 270 -10.72 3.02 -22.78
N ALA A 271 -11.72 2.19 -22.45
CA ALA A 271 -11.56 0.74 -22.52
C ALA A 271 -11.20 0.26 -23.94
N SER A 272 -11.62 0.98 -24.98
CA SER A 272 -11.25 0.71 -26.38
C SER A 272 -9.77 0.94 -26.70
N ASN A 273 -9.02 1.62 -25.83
CA ASN A 273 -7.57 1.77 -25.93
C ASN A 273 -6.81 0.56 -25.36
N ILE A 274 -7.47 -0.38 -24.69
CA ILE A 274 -6.81 -1.59 -24.19
C ILE A 274 -6.36 -2.44 -25.39
N ALA A 275 -5.07 -2.73 -25.44
CA ALA A 275 -4.40 -3.48 -26.51
C ALA A 275 -3.96 -4.87 -26.09
N ALA A 276 -3.66 -5.08 -24.79
CA ALA A 276 -3.33 -6.40 -24.25
C ALA A 276 -3.63 -6.47 -22.74
N VAL A 277 -3.93 -7.66 -22.25
CA VAL A 277 -4.22 -7.92 -20.83
C VAL A 277 -3.65 -9.26 -20.37
N GLY A 278 -3.45 -9.38 -19.06
CA GLY A 278 -3.14 -10.64 -18.39
C GLY A 278 -3.67 -10.63 -16.96
N MET A 279 -3.57 -11.77 -16.29
CA MET A 279 -3.96 -11.91 -14.89
C MET A 279 -2.97 -12.79 -14.14
N TYR A 280 -2.53 -12.30 -12.99
CA TYR A 280 -1.54 -12.93 -12.13
C TYR A 280 -2.00 -12.87 -10.67
N THR A 281 -1.35 -13.63 -9.82
CA THR A 281 -1.49 -13.57 -8.37
C THR A 281 -0.12 -13.65 -7.70
N SER A 282 -0.04 -13.11 -6.49
CA SER A 282 1.14 -13.19 -5.64
C SER A 282 0.76 -12.83 -4.21
N ASP A 283 1.55 -13.32 -3.27
CA ASP A 283 1.46 -12.97 -1.86
C ASP A 283 2.81 -13.20 -1.15
N ALA A 284 2.80 -13.12 0.19
CA ALA A 284 3.98 -13.29 1.03
C ALA A 284 4.65 -14.68 0.92
N LEU A 285 4.01 -15.67 0.28
CA LEU A 285 4.52 -17.04 0.12
C LEU A 285 4.80 -17.41 -1.35
N THR A 286 4.80 -16.42 -2.24
CA THR A 286 4.97 -16.62 -3.68
C THR A 286 6.35 -16.16 -4.15
N ASP A 287 6.98 -16.91 -5.06
CA ASP A 287 8.20 -16.49 -5.75
C ASP A 287 7.84 -15.80 -7.07
N GLY A 288 7.62 -14.48 -7.00
CA GLY A 288 7.25 -13.69 -8.16
C GLY A 288 5.75 -13.66 -8.46
N TYR A 289 5.42 -13.32 -9.69
CA TYR A 289 4.04 -13.27 -10.20
C TYR A 289 3.64 -14.60 -10.83
N VAL A 290 2.59 -15.23 -10.30
CA VAL A 290 2.07 -16.51 -10.80
C VAL A 290 0.91 -16.27 -11.77
N PRO A 291 0.96 -16.81 -13.00
CA PRO A 291 -0.10 -16.61 -13.98
C PRO A 291 -1.42 -17.29 -13.56
N VAL A 292 -2.55 -16.61 -13.80
CA VAL A 292 -3.89 -17.13 -13.49
C VAL A 292 -4.73 -17.20 -14.76
N GLY A 293 -5.01 -18.42 -15.24
CA GLY A 293 -5.80 -18.66 -16.46
C GLY A 293 -5.10 -18.23 -17.74
N MET A 294 -3.78 -18.07 -17.74
CA MET A 294 -3.04 -17.47 -18.87
C MET A 294 -2.79 -18.43 -20.03
N ASP A 295 -3.20 -19.71 -19.99
CA ASP A 295 -2.88 -20.73 -21.02
C ASP A 295 -3.30 -20.35 -22.44
N SER A 296 -4.43 -19.65 -22.58
CA SER A 296 -4.90 -19.06 -23.84
C SER A 296 -5.81 -17.87 -23.57
N ALA A 297 -6.08 -17.06 -24.59
CA ALA A 297 -7.03 -15.95 -24.45
C ALA A 297 -8.45 -16.42 -24.04
N ASP A 298 -8.87 -17.61 -24.50
CA ASP A 298 -10.17 -18.20 -24.15
C ASP A 298 -10.23 -18.66 -22.69
N VAL A 299 -9.17 -19.33 -22.20
CA VAL A 299 -9.07 -19.77 -20.80
C VAL A 299 -9.01 -18.55 -19.88
N LEU A 300 -8.28 -17.50 -20.28
CA LEU A 300 -8.21 -16.28 -19.50
C LEU A 300 -9.57 -15.59 -19.41
N ALA A 301 -10.28 -15.48 -20.54
CA ALA A 301 -11.61 -14.90 -20.58
C ALA A 301 -12.60 -15.69 -19.71
N GLU A 302 -12.59 -17.02 -19.80
CA GLU A 302 -13.42 -17.90 -18.97
C GLU A 302 -13.11 -17.74 -17.48
N THR A 303 -11.84 -17.69 -17.11
CA THR A 303 -11.41 -17.49 -15.72
C THR A 303 -11.88 -16.14 -15.19
N MET A 304 -11.73 -15.07 -15.98
CA MET A 304 -12.18 -13.73 -15.60
C MET A 304 -13.71 -13.64 -15.46
N GLU A 305 -14.46 -14.30 -16.35
CA GLU A 305 -15.91 -14.41 -16.29
C GLU A 305 -16.37 -15.13 -15.02
N HIS A 306 -15.73 -16.27 -14.70
CA HIS A 306 -16.01 -17.05 -13.51
C HIS A 306 -15.72 -16.28 -12.21
N TYR A 307 -14.55 -15.64 -12.11
CA TYR A 307 -14.21 -14.83 -10.93
C TYR A 307 -15.18 -13.66 -10.74
N ARG A 308 -15.63 -13.04 -11.84
CA ARG A 308 -16.64 -12.00 -11.80
C ARG A 308 -17.98 -12.50 -11.23
N GLU A 309 -18.38 -13.73 -11.55
CA GLU A 309 -19.60 -14.33 -10.99
C GLU A 309 -19.48 -14.56 -9.48
N ILE A 310 -18.34 -15.09 -9.03
CA ILE A 310 -18.06 -15.26 -7.58
C ILE A 310 -18.11 -13.90 -6.88
N LEU A 311 -17.42 -12.89 -7.42
CA LEU A 311 -17.37 -11.55 -6.84
C LEU A 311 -18.73 -10.86 -6.83
N ASN A 312 -19.58 -11.08 -7.84
CA ASN A 312 -20.93 -10.52 -7.85
C ASN A 312 -21.77 -11.07 -6.68
N GLN A 313 -21.70 -12.38 -6.45
CA GLN A 313 -22.35 -13.00 -5.30
C GLN A 313 -21.75 -12.53 -3.98
N ALA A 314 -20.42 -12.45 -3.89
CA ALA A 314 -19.70 -11.98 -2.71
C ALA A 314 -20.04 -10.53 -2.36
N THR A 315 -20.16 -9.64 -3.36
CA THR A 315 -20.61 -8.25 -3.17
C THR A 315 -22.02 -8.24 -2.54
N ALA A 316 -22.95 -9.05 -3.04
CA ALA A 316 -24.30 -9.12 -2.48
C ALA A 316 -24.32 -9.63 -1.04
N ASP A 317 -23.50 -10.63 -0.70
CA ASP A 317 -23.44 -11.19 0.65
C ASP A 317 -22.75 -10.26 1.64
N LEU A 318 -21.71 -9.55 1.19
CA LEU A 318 -21.06 -8.51 1.97
C LEU A 318 -22.01 -7.33 2.24
N TRP A 319 -22.80 -6.89 1.26
CA TRP A 319 -23.85 -5.89 1.45
C TRP A 319 -24.86 -6.30 2.52
N LYS A 320 -25.35 -7.54 2.49
CA LYS A 320 -26.28 -8.06 3.51
C LYS A 320 -25.67 -8.01 4.90
N ARG A 321 -24.36 -8.33 5.02
CA ARG A 321 -23.63 -8.29 6.29
C ARG A 321 -23.50 -6.86 6.82
N ILE A 322 -23.03 -5.93 5.98
CA ILE A 322 -22.83 -4.52 6.34
C ILE A 322 -24.16 -3.83 6.66
N ALA A 323 -25.24 -4.17 5.97
CA ALA A 323 -26.58 -3.63 6.25
C ALA A 323 -27.09 -3.98 7.67
N GLY A 324 -26.54 -5.03 8.29
CA GLY A 324 -26.83 -5.42 9.67
C GLY A 324 -25.97 -4.71 10.74
N TRP A 325 -25.01 -3.88 10.34
CA TRP A 325 -24.08 -3.24 11.28
C TRP A 325 -24.70 -2.06 12.02
N SER A 326 -24.31 -1.92 13.28
CA SER A 326 -24.50 -0.67 14.02
C SER A 326 -23.56 0.41 13.49
N ARG A 327 -23.86 1.68 13.78
CA ARG A 327 -22.94 2.80 13.47
C ARG A 327 -21.56 2.58 14.11
N GLU A 328 -21.50 2.01 15.32
CA GLU A 328 -20.22 1.73 15.98
C GLU A 328 -19.39 0.70 15.24
N GLN A 329 -20.03 -0.35 14.70
CA GLN A 329 -19.37 -1.37 13.88
C GLN A 329 -18.87 -0.79 12.57
N MET A 330 -19.64 0.10 11.94
CA MET A 330 -19.20 0.83 10.73
C MET A 330 -17.99 1.72 11.01
N ILE A 331 -17.97 2.40 12.16
CA ILE A 331 -16.81 3.19 12.60
C ILE A 331 -15.59 2.30 12.80
N ASP A 332 -15.74 1.22 13.56
CA ASP A 332 -14.61 0.35 13.89
C ASP A 332 -14.06 -0.31 12.63
N ALA A 333 -14.91 -0.79 11.74
CA ALA A 333 -14.48 -1.38 10.47
C ALA A 333 -13.67 -0.39 9.63
N GLY A 334 -14.20 0.82 9.38
CA GLY A 334 -13.47 1.84 8.62
C GLY A 334 -12.17 2.29 9.30
N ALA A 335 -12.17 2.42 10.62
CA ALA A 335 -10.99 2.86 11.37
C ALA A 335 -9.89 1.79 11.36
N LEU A 336 -10.25 0.51 11.45
CA LEU A 336 -9.32 -0.61 11.38
C LEU A 336 -8.81 -0.85 9.96
N VAL A 337 -9.64 -0.65 8.93
CA VAL A 337 -9.20 -0.66 7.53
C VAL A 337 -8.05 0.33 7.32
N TYR A 338 -8.21 1.58 7.76
CA TYR A 338 -7.18 2.62 7.57
C TYR A 338 -5.98 2.49 8.51
N SER A 339 -6.18 2.09 9.77
CA SER A 339 -5.06 2.02 10.72
C SER A 339 -4.17 0.79 10.54
N SER A 340 -4.61 -0.17 9.74
CA SER A 340 -3.87 -1.41 9.45
C SER A 340 -3.11 -1.39 8.12
N VAL A 341 -2.87 -0.22 7.51
CA VAL A 341 -2.12 -0.09 6.24
C VAL A 341 -0.70 -0.68 6.27
N ALA A 342 -0.09 -0.83 7.45
CA ALA A 342 1.24 -1.42 7.62
C ALA A 342 1.21 -2.93 7.94
N LYS A 343 0.04 -3.56 8.05
CA LYS A 343 -0.08 -4.94 8.57
C LYS A 343 0.61 -5.99 7.70
N ASP A 344 0.66 -5.79 6.38
CA ASP A 344 1.24 -6.76 5.45
C ASP A 344 2.77 -6.85 5.61
N PHE A 345 3.42 -5.84 6.22
CA PHE A 345 4.80 -5.99 6.67
C PHE A 345 4.94 -7.07 7.75
N ALA A 346 3.96 -7.20 8.65
CA ALA A 346 3.95 -8.26 9.65
C ALA A 346 3.71 -9.64 9.02
N HIS A 347 2.92 -9.72 7.95
CA HIS A 347 2.79 -10.95 7.16
C HIS A 347 4.12 -11.32 6.49
N LEU A 348 4.80 -10.36 5.84
CA LEU A 348 6.12 -10.59 5.23
C LEU A 348 7.21 -10.97 6.24
N ALA A 349 7.17 -10.42 7.44
CA ALA A 349 8.08 -10.74 8.54
C ALA A 349 7.66 -11.99 9.33
N GLY A 350 6.45 -12.51 9.09
CA GLY A 350 5.83 -13.58 9.87
C GLY A 350 5.69 -13.27 11.36
N THR A 351 5.35 -12.02 11.69
CA THR A 351 5.09 -11.53 13.06
C THR A 351 3.61 -11.17 13.29
N TYR A 352 2.75 -11.39 12.30
CA TYR A 352 1.36 -10.95 12.32
C TYR A 352 0.54 -11.57 13.46
N ARG A 353 -0.22 -10.74 14.17
CA ARG A 353 -1.26 -11.17 15.13
C ARG A 353 -2.52 -10.36 14.91
N GLN A 354 -3.67 -11.03 14.86
CA GLN A 354 -4.95 -10.37 14.57
C GLN A 354 -5.26 -9.22 15.54
N SER A 355 -5.06 -9.42 16.84
CA SER A 355 -5.32 -8.42 17.89
C SER A 355 -4.49 -7.15 17.73
N ASP A 356 -3.32 -7.24 17.12
CA ASP A 356 -2.41 -6.11 16.97
C ASP A 356 -2.96 -5.09 15.98
N TRP A 357 -3.66 -5.57 14.95
CA TRP A 357 -4.12 -4.78 13.81
C TRP A 357 -5.63 -4.53 13.78
N PHE A 358 -6.42 -5.39 14.43
CA PHE A 358 -7.89 -5.35 14.39
C PHE A 358 -8.55 -4.98 15.72
N GLU A 359 -7.86 -4.14 16.51
CA GLU A 359 -8.39 -3.51 17.71
C GLU A 359 -8.11 -1.99 17.67
N LEU A 360 -9.07 -1.20 18.16
CA LEU A 360 -8.82 0.20 18.44
C LEU A 360 -8.21 0.31 19.83
N ASP A 361 -7.10 1.02 19.92
CA ASP A 361 -6.34 1.20 21.16
C ASP A 361 -7.22 1.82 22.26
N ASP A 362 -7.05 1.37 23.51
CA ASP A 362 -7.85 1.87 24.65
C ASP A 362 -7.74 3.40 24.84
N ARG A 363 -6.64 4.02 24.41
CA ARG A 363 -6.47 5.47 24.39
C ARG A 363 -7.34 6.12 23.30
N VAL A 364 -7.47 5.48 22.15
CA VAL A 364 -8.32 5.93 21.03
C VAL A 364 -9.81 5.79 21.36
N GLN A 365 -10.18 4.70 22.03
CA GLN A 365 -11.57 4.46 22.46
C GLN A 365 -12.14 5.62 23.28
N ARG A 366 -11.31 6.35 24.04
CA ARG A 366 -11.72 7.52 24.83
C ARG A 366 -12.20 8.70 23.96
N PHE A 367 -11.74 8.78 22.72
CA PHE A 367 -12.12 9.83 21.77
C PHE A 367 -13.31 9.43 20.90
N LYS A 368 -13.65 8.14 20.80
CA LYS A 368 -14.74 7.65 19.95
C LYS A 368 -16.09 8.35 20.21
N PRO A 369 -16.51 8.64 21.46
CA PRO A 369 -17.75 9.39 21.72
C PRO A 369 -17.77 10.83 21.15
N LEU A 370 -16.61 11.45 20.91
CA LEU A 370 -16.51 12.77 20.28
C LEU A 370 -16.72 12.72 18.76
N MET A 371 -16.50 11.57 18.14
CA MET A 371 -16.49 11.38 16.68
C MET A 371 -17.89 11.15 16.11
N ASN A 372 -18.77 12.14 16.35
CA ASN A 372 -20.01 12.28 15.59
C ASN A 372 -19.73 12.85 14.19
N ASP A 373 -20.75 12.85 13.33
CA ASP A 373 -20.57 13.20 11.91
C ASP A 373 -20.23 14.69 11.74
N GLU A 374 -20.79 15.58 12.56
CA GLU A 374 -20.54 17.02 12.53
C GLU A 374 -19.10 17.35 12.94
N TYR A 375 -18.69 16.89 14.12
CA TYR A 375 -17.33 17.10 14.61
C TYR A 375 -16.31 16.43 13.70
N GLY A 376 -16.58 15.19 13.27
CA GLY A 376 -15.69 14.45 12.39
C GLY A 376 -15.46 15.20 11.07
N ARG A 377 -16.54 15.71 10.44
CA ARG A 377 -16.45 16.52 9.23
C ARG A 377 -15.63 17.79 9.45
N ASP A 378 -15.98 18.57 10.47
CA ASP A 378 -15.37 19.89 10.69
C ASP A 378 -13.90 19.77 11.08
N ASN A 379 -13.57 18.83 11.98
CA ASN A 379 -12.19 18.59 12.39
C ASN A 379 -11.32 18.06 11.25
N LEU A 380 -11.84 17.11 10.45
CA LEU A 380 -11.10 16.62 9.28
C LEU A 380 -10.87 17.76 8.28
N GLY A 381 -11.90 18.57 8.00
CA GLY A 381 -11.80 19.73 7.11
C GLY A 381 -10.76 20.75 7.57
N GLU A 382 -10.71 21.06 8.87
CA GLU A 382 -9.67 21.91 9.46
C GLU A 382 -8.27 21.29 9.27
N MET A 383 -8.12 19.99 9.53
CA MET A 383 -6.82 19.30 9.47
C MET A 383 -6.25 19.25 8.05
N VAL A 384 -7.07 18.92 7.06
CA VAL A 384 -6.60 18.73 5.68
C VAL A 384 -6.69 19.99 4.82
N GLY A 385 -7.45 20.99 5.28
CA GLY A 385 -7.66 22.25 4.57
C GLY A 385 -6.68 23.38 4.89
N LEU A 386 -5.81 23.22 5.91
CA LEU A 386 -4.90 24.26 6.42
C LEU A 386 -5.65 25.55 6.83
N LEU A 387 -6.76 25.41 7.56
CA LEU A 387 -7.64 26.54 7.87
C LEU A 387 -7.17 27.31 9.13
N GLY A 388 -7.50 26.80 10.32
CA GLY A 388 -7.36 27.53 11.58
C GLY A 388 -6.25 27.03 12.51
N PHE A 389 -5.74 25.81 12.32
CA PHE A 389 -4.90 25.16 13.33
C PHE A 389 -3.55 25.88 13.58
N PRO A 390 -3.24 26.25 14.84
CA PRO A 390 -2.00 26.95 15.15
C PRO A 390 -0.73 26.15 14.89
N HIS A 391 -0.73 24.83 15.13
CA HIS A 391 0.46 24.00 14.96
C HIS A 391 0.89 23.86 13.49
N GLN A 392 -0.08 23.95 12.58
CA GLN A 392 0.17 23.99 11.14
C GLN A 392 0.78 25.32 10.67
N LYS A 393 0.76 26.39 11.48
CA LYS A 393 1.32 27.70 11.10
C LYS A 393 2.80 27.81 11.44
N THR A 394 3.54 28.40 10.51
CA THR A 394 4.95 28.76 10.65
C THR A 394 5.10 30.29 10.70
N ASN A 395 6.34 30.79 10.80
CA ASN A 395 6.59 32.23 10.81
C ASN A 395 6.07 32.91 9.52
N GLU A 396 5.67 34.18 9.63
CA GLU A 396 5.07 34.96 8.53
C GLU A 396 6.00 35.18 7.32
N TYR A 397 7.29 34.88 7.45
CA TYR A 397 8.30 35.02 6.39
C TYR A 397 8.53 33.73 5.59
N SER A 398 7.80 32.65 5.91
CA SER A 398 7.91 31.36 5.24
C SER A 398 6.68 31.08 4.37
N MET A 399 6.87 30.39 3.25
CA MET A 399 5.79 29.95 2.37
C MET A 399 5.91 28.45 2.09
N ALA A 400 4.81 27.72 2.23
CA ALA A 400 4.73 26.32 1.87
C ALA A 400 4.64 26.12 0.36
N ARG A 401 5.10 24.94 -0.09
CA ARG A 401 5.35 24.65 -1.52
C ARG A 401 4.14 24.85 -2.42
N TYR A 402 2.95 24.40 -1.99
CA TYR A 402 1.76 24.36 -2.85
C TYR A 402 0.70 25.42 -2.51
N SER A 403 0.52 25.76 -1.23
CA SER A 403 -0.46 26.76 -0.82
C SER A 403 0.04 28.20 -1.00
N GLY A 404 1.36 28.41 -0.97
CA GLY A 404 1.96 29.75 -0.88
C GLY A 404 1.71 30.47 0.46
N LEU A 405 1.03 29.81 1.40
CA LEU A 405 0.75 30.31 2.75
C LEU A 405 1.85 29.86 3.71
N ASN A 406 1.94 30.50 4.88
CA ASN A 406 2.86 30.08 5.95
C ASN A 406 2.37 28.85 6.72
N GLN A 407 1.68 27.92 6.05
CA GLN A 407 0.99 26.78 6.66
C GLN A 407 1.44 25.46 6.05
N ASN A 408 1.72 24.48 6.89
CA ASN A 408 2.08 23.12 6.49
C ASN A 408 1.15 22.11 7.16
N MET A 409 0.85 21.02 6.45
CA MET A 409 -0.03 19.94 6.96
C MET A 409 0.51 19.30 8.23
N LEU A 410 1.83 19.07 8.29
CA LEU A 410 2.48 18.34 9.38
C LEU A 410 3.54 19.22 10.06
N THR A 411 3.48 19.24 11.39
CA THR A 411 4.41 19.96 12.26
C THR A 411 5.72 19.19 12.43
N GLY A 412 6.85 19.88 12.19
CA GLY A 412 8.20 19.31 12.36
C GLY A 412 8.62 19.18 13.82
N ILE A 413 9.71 18.44 14.05
CA ILE A 413 10.31 18.25 15.38
C ILE A 413 11.25 19.43 15.68
N PRO A 414 11.12 20.11 16.82
CA PRO A 414 12.00 21.22 17.17
C PRO A 414 13.41 20.71 17.51
N TYR A 415 14.43 21.50 17.21
CA TYR A 415 15.84 21.11 17.43
C TYR A 415 16.25 21.09 18.90
N THR A 416 15.44 21.68 19.78
CA THR A 416 15.65 21.67 21.23
C THR A 416 15.62 20.26 21.82
N VAL A 417 15.01 19.28 21.14
CA VAL A 417 15.06 17.86 21.57
C VAL A 417 16.48 17.28 21.67
N LEU A 418 17.48 17.95 21.10
CA LEU A 418 18.89 17.54 21.18
C LEU A 418 19.57 18.00 22.47
N THR A 419 18.99 18.96 23.18
CA THR A 419 19.59 19.57 24.39
C THR A 419 18.68 19.50 25.60
N ASP A 420 17.37 19.46 25.38
CA ASP A 420 16.35 19.49 26.41
C ASP A 420 15.85 18.07 26.66
N ASP A 421 15.27 17.84 27.83
CA ASP A 421 14.70 16.55 28.26
C ASP A 421 13.27 16.65 28.81
N ASP A 422 12.67 17.85 28.78
CA ASP A 422 11.31 18.12 29.28
C ASP A 422 10.24 17.81 28.22
N PHE A 423 10.17 16.54 27.80
CA PHE A 423 9.13 16.00 26.91
C PHE A 423 9.05 14.48 27.05
N ALA A 424 7.91 13.90 26.67
CA ALA A 424 7.77 12.45 26.64
C ALA A 424 8.41 11.90 25.36
N ARG A 425 9.45 11.06 25.47
CA ARG A 425 10.16 10.51 24.29
C ARG A 425 9.31 9.56 23.44
N THR A 426 8.31 8.91 24.05
CA THR A 426 7.44 7.90 23.41
C THR A 426 6.00 8.03 23.92
N ALA A 427 5.04 7.60 23.09
CA ALA A 427 3.64 7.42 23.48
C ALA A 427 3.42 6.13 24.30
N GLY A 428 4.43 5.29 24.47
CA GLY A 428 4.40 4.03 25.21
C GLY A 428 4.23 2.79 24.32
N SER A 429 4.66 1.63 24.80
CA SER A 429 4.77 0.40 24.01
C SER A 429 3.71 -0.67 24.30
N THR A 430 2.82 -0.43 25.26
CA THR A 430 1.79 -1.41 25.62
C THR A 430 0.63 -1.33 24.62
N LEU A 431 0.37 -2.42 23.92
CA LEU A 431 -0.80 -2.56 23.05
C LEU A 431 -1.96 -3.16 23.84
N SER A 432 -3.08 -2.45 23.88
CA SER A 432 -4.36 -2.94 24.38
C SER A 432 -5.48 -2.26 23.61
N GLY A 433 -6.62 -2.93 23.46
CA GLY A 433 -7.72 -2.37 22.70
C GLY A 433 -8.95 -3.25 22.68
N SER A 434 -9.92 -2.79 21.89
CA SER A 434 -11.16 -3.54 21.64
C SER A 434 -11.80 -3.09 20.33
N THR A 435 -12.76 -3.87 19.86
CA THR A 435 -13.60 -3.55 18.70
C THR A 435 -15.02 -4.06 18.93
N SER A 436 -16.01 -3.37 18.36
CA SER A 436 -17.41 -3.79 18.33
C SER A 436 -17.71 -4.83 17.24
N LEU A 437 -16.71 -5.15 16.41
CA LEU A 437 -16.82 -6.15 15.36
C LEU A 437 -16.75 -7.57 15.93
N PRO A 438 -17.38 -8.55 15.26
CA PRO A 438 -17.18 -9.96 15.61
C PRO A 438 -15.70 -10.36 15.53
N PRO A 439 -15.25 -11.30 16.37
CA PRO A 439 -13.90 -11.83 16.29
C PRO A 439 -13.67 -12.54 14.97
N LYS A 440 -12.41 -12.58 14.53
CA LYS A 440 -11.94 -13.38 13.40
C LYS A 440 -12.14 -14.87 13.70
N ASN A 441 -12.77 -15.61 12.79
CA ASN A 441 -12.99 -17.06 12.89
C ASN A 441 -12.60 -17.83 11.61
N GLY A 442 -12.38 -17.13 10.49
CA GLY A 442 -11.95 -17.76 9.23
C GLY A 442 -10.43 -17.97 9.15
N LEU A 443 -10.01 -18.68 8.10
CA LEU A 443 -8.59 -18.89 7.76
C LEU A 443 -8.02 -17.72 6.94
N TRP A 444 -6.71 -17.75 6.67
CA TRP A 444 -6.03 -16.86 5.74
C TRP A 444 -5.85 -17.57 4.40
N THR A 445 -6.47 -17.03 3.34
CA THR A 445 -6.31 -17.55 1.99
C THR A 445 -5.00 -17.06 1.39
N THR A 446 -4.13 -17.99 1.00
CA THR A 446 -2.82 -17.73 0.39
C THR A 446 -2.67 -18.55 -0.89
N SER A 447 -1.62 -18.26 -1.66
CA SER A 447 -1.12 -19.01 -2.81
C SER A 447 -0.82 -20.48 -2.48
N GLN A 448 -0.53 -20.79 -1.21
CA GLN A 448 -0.28 -22.14 -0.71
C GLN A 448 -1.51 -22.78 -0.03
N GLY A 449 -2.70 -22.21 -0.25
CA GLY A 449 -3.96 -22.68 0.32
C GLY A 449 -4.43 -21.86 1.53
N ARG A 450 -5.40 -22.40 2.26
CA ARG A 450 -6.01 -21.74 3.43
C ARG A 450 -5.29 -22.18 4.70
N LEU A 451 -4.70 -21.23 5.41
CA LEU A 451 -3.81 -21.48 6.55
C LEU A 451 -4.35 -20.86 7.83
N GLU A 452 -4.01 -21.50 8.95
CA GLU A 452 -4.07 -20.85 10.26
C GLU A 452 -2.93 -19.82 10.37
N VAL A 453 -3.14 -18.75 11.14
CA VAL A 453 -2.18 -17.62 11.22
C VAL A 453 -0.78 -18.05 11.67
N ASP A 454 -0.67 -19.01 12.59
CA ASP A 454 0.63 -19.49 13.08
C ASP A 454 1.40 -20.26 12.00
N ASP A 455 0.70 -21.06 11.18
CA ASP A 455 1.30 -21.76 10.03
C ASP A 455 1.68 -20.76 8.94
N PHE A 456 0.82 -19.77 8.67
CA PHE A 456 1.14 -18.71 7.72
C PHE A 456 2.40 -17.94 8.14
N ASN A 457 2.46 -17.49 9.39
CA ASN A 457 3.63 -16.79 9.93
C ASN A 457 4.91 -17.65 9.88
N ALA A 458 4.81 -18.95 10.20
CA ALA A 458 5.96 -19.86 10.12
C ALA A 458 6.49 -19.96 8.69
N ARG A 459 5.61 -20.18 7.72
CA ARG A 459 5.99 -20.26 6.31
C ARG A 459 6.56 -18.95 5.78
N ALA A 460 6.00 -17.81 6.18
CA ALA A 460 6.50 -16.50 5.75
C ALA A 460 7.93 -16.23 6.27
N ARG A 461 8.25 -16.63 7.51
CA ARG A 461 9.62 -16.55 8.05
C ARG A 461 10.60 -17.46 7.31
N ASP A 462 10.15 -18.66 6.94
CA ASP A 462 10.98 -19.66 6.26
C ASP A 462 11.08 -19.43 4.75
N PHE A 463 10.32 -18.47 4.22
CA PHE A 463 10.28 -18.15 2.80
C PHE A 463 11.11 -16.91 2.45
N THR A 464 11.85 -17.01 1.34
CA THR A 464 12.55 -15.90 0.71
C THR A 464 12.43 -16.06 -0.81
N PRO A 465 11.93 -15.05 -1.55
CA PRO A 465 11.89 -15.10 -3.01
C PRO A 465 13.29 -15.36 -3.57
N GLY A 466 13.44 -16.21 -4.59
CA GLY A 466 14.78 -16.55 -5.08
C GLY A 466 15.51 -15.37 -5.73
N ALA A 467 14.76 -14.33 -6.14
CA ALA A 467 15.34 -13.06 -6.58
C ALA A 467 16.17 -12.37 -5.47
N LEU A 468 15.98 -12.78 -4.21
CA LEU A 468 16.66 -12.26 -3.04
C LEU A 468 17.65 -13.25 -2.40
N THR A 469 17.69 -14.51 -2.83
CA THR A 469 18.62 -15.53 -2.30
C THR A 469 20.01 -15.43 -2.92
N ASP A 470 21.01 -16.06 -2.32
CA ASP A 470 22.37 -16.24 -2.88
C ASP A 470 23.06 -14.96 -3.39
N GLY A 471 22.72 -13.81 -2.78
CA GLY A 471 23.21 -12.50 -3.17
C GLY A 471 22.59 -11.94 -4.46
N ASN A 472 21.55 -12.56 -5.01
CA ASN A 472 20.75 -12.02 -6.12
C ASN A 472 20.13 -10.67 -5.78
N ARG A 473 19.79 -10.46 -4.49
CA ARG A 473 19.29 -9.21 -3.92
C ARG A 473 20.07 -7.97 -4.39
N TYR A 474 21.39 -8.08 -4.53
CA TYR A 474 22.30 -6.97 -4.86
C TYR A 474 22.61 -6.85 -6.37
N LEU A 475 21.96 -7.65 -7.21
CA LEU A 475 22.08 -7.57 -8.66
C LEU A 475 21.05 -6.57 -9.17
N ASP A 476 21.37 -5.28 -9.04
CA ASP A 476 20.55 -4.20 -9.57
C ASP A 476 20.63 -4.10 -11.11
N GLU A 477 19.76 -3.26 -11.68
CA GLU A 477 19.67 -3.07 -13.13
C GLU A 477 20.99 -2.52 -13.71
N GLU A 478 21.74 -1.72 -12.94
CA GLU A 478 23.04 -1.19 -13.35
C GLU A 478 24.11 -2.29 -13.42
N TRP A 479 24.12 -3.22 -12.48
CA TRP A 479 24.99 -4.39 -12.51
C TRP A 479 24.62 -5.31 -13.66
N VAL A 480 23.34 -5.66 -13.81
CA VAL A 480 22.85 -6.57 -14.87
C VAL A 480 23.21 -6.01 -16.25
N LYS A 481 22.99 -4.72 -16.50
CA LYS A 481 23.34 -4.06 -17.77
C LYS A 481 24.79 -4.24 -18.21
N ARG A 482 25.73 -4.41 -17.26
CA ARG A 482 27.16 -4.60 -17.53
C ARG A 482 27.60 -6.07 -17.47
N ASN A 483 26.74 -6.95 -16.96
CA ASN A 483 27.02 -8.38 -16.73
C ASN A 483 25.98 -9.30 -17.38
N TYR A 484 25.18 -8.80 -18.32
CA TYR A 484 24.20 -9.61 -19.05
C TYR A 484 24.90 -10.76 -19.77
N GLY A 485 24.24 -11.92 -19.84
CA GLY A 485 24.77 -13.17 -20.38
C GLY A 485 25.82 -13.86 -19.51
N THR A 486 26.19 -13.30 -18.35
CA THR A 486 26.93 -14.06 -17.33
C THR A 486 25.99 -15.06 -16.67
N GLU A 487 26.56 -16.16 -16.15
CA GLU A 487 25.79 -17.21 -15.48
C GLU A 487 24.89 -16.67 -14.36
N ARG A 488 25.41 -15.71 -13.59
CA ARG A 488 24.68 -15.11 -12.45
C ARG A 488 23.54 -14.18 -12.90
N ALA A 489 23.75 -13.33 -13.91
CA ALA A 489 22.68 -12.50 -14.47
C ALA A 489 21.60 -13.36 -15.14
N ASP A 490 22.02 -14.39 -15.89
CA ASP A 490 21.11 -15.32 -16.53
C ASP A 490 20.31 -16.14 -15.51
N ALA A 491 20.92 -16.58 -14.40
CA ALA A 491 20.21 -17.31 -13.36
C ALA A 491 19.07 -16.48 -12.76
N LEU A 492 19.32 -15.21 -12.43
CA LEU A 492 18.29 -14.29 -11.93
C LEU A 492 17.14 -14.12 -12.93
N TYR A 493 17.44 -13.86 -14.21
CA TYR A 493 16.40 -13.68 -15.23
C TYR A 493 15.64 -14.98 -15.51
N ARG A 494 16.33 -16.13 -15.61
CA ARG A 494 15.70 -17.43 -15.84
C ARG A 494 14.75 -17.80 -14.71
N GLN A 495 15.05 -17.41 -13.48
CA GLN A 495 14.16 -17.62 -12.34
C GLN A 495 12.85 -16.85 -12.52
N THR A 496 12.90 -15.54 -12.79
CA THR A 496 11.67 -14.75 -13.05
C THR A 496 10.93 -15.23 -14.30
N GLN A 497 11.65 -15.68 -15.32
CA GLN A 497 11.06 -16.22 -16.56
C GLN A 497 10.51 -17.65 -16.41
N ALA A 498 10.68 -18.32 -15.27
CA ALA A 498 10.39 -19.75 -15.14
C ALA A 498 8.92 -20.11 -15.41
N THR A 499 7.99 -19.24 -15.01
CA THR A 499 6.55 -19.39 -15.24
C THR A 499 6.07 -18.72 -16.53
N SER A 500 6.98 -18.08 -17.27
CA SER A 500 6.62 -17.40 -18.51
C SER A 500 6.27 -18.38 -19.61
N ARG A 501 5.18 -18.10 -20.33
CA ARG A 501 4.74 -18.91 -21.48
C ARG A 501 5.73 -18.85 -22.64
N ASN A 502 6.40 -17.71 -22.79
CA ASN A 502 7.18 -17.41 -23.98
C ASN A 502 8.68 -17.20 -23.70
N LEU A 503 9.08 -16.90 -22.45
CA LEU A 503 10.46 -16.57 -22.09
C LEU A 503 11.20 -17.59 -21.23
N ALA A 504 10.59 -18.73 -20.90
CA ALA A 504 11.21 -19.74 -20.05
C ALA A 504 12.64 -20.09 -20.51
N GLY A 505 13.62 -19.86 -19.64
CA GLY A 505 15.04 -20.21 -19.86
C GLY A 505 15.86 -19.22 -20.71
N ARG A 506 15.29 -18.10 -21.18
CA ARG A 506 15.96 -17.18 -22.12
C ARG A 506 17.11 -16.38 -21.50
N GLY A 507 17.07 -16.10 -20.20
CA GLY A 507 18.11 -15.39 -19.47
C GLY A 507 18.13 -13.88 -19.70
N SER A 508 19.24 -13.25 -19.35
CA SER A 508 19.41 -11.79 -19.27
C SER A 508 19.82 -11.12 -20.59
N GLY A 509 20.12 -11.92 -21.62
CA GLY A 509 20.56 -11.42 -22.93
C GLY A 509 19.44 -10.90 -23.83
N LEU A 510 18.17 -10.99 -23.40
CA LEU A 510 17.03 -10.55 -24.20
C LEU A 510 16.99 -9.03 -24.34
N ARG A 511 16.81 -8.56 -25.57
CA ARG A 511 16.39 -7.19 -25.87
C ARG A 511 14.89 -7.19 -26.13
N ARG A 512 14.27 -6.03 -25.99
CA ARG A 512 12.86 -5.84 -26.35
C ARG A 512 12.51 -6.33 -27.76
N ALA A 513 13.41 -6.13 -28.72
CA ALA A 513 13.22 -6.59 -30.11
C ALA A 513 13.26 -8.12 -30.28
N ASP A 514 13.70 -8.86 -29.25
CA ASP A 514 13.74 -10.32 -29.23
C ASP A 514 12.47 -10.94 -28.61
N LEU A 515 11.56 -10.10 -28.10
CA LEU A 515 10.28 -10.52 -27.53
C LEU A 515 9.28 -10.85 -28.67
N PRO A 516 8.45 -11.89 -28.50
CA PRO A 516 7.56 -12.42 -29.54
C PRO A 516 6.33 -11.54 -29.85
#